data_AF-A0A8S9WA75-F1
#
_entry.id   AF-A0A8S9WA75-F1
#
_cell.length_a   1.000
_cell.length_b   1.000
_cell.length_c   1.000
_cell.angle_alpha   90.00
_cell.angle_beta   90.00
_cell.angle_gamma   90.00
#
_symmetry.space_group_name_H-M   'P 1'
#
loop_
_entity.id
_entity.type
_entity.pdbx_description
1 polymer ?
#
loop_
_entity_poly.entity_id
_entity_poly.type
_entity_poly.pdbx_seq_one_letter_code
_entity_poly.pdbx_strand_id
1 'polypeptide(L)' 'MRGITEEEIRYAFGTKTFTRGQDYFEEGYVEHAVKMGDSLHGTVLGSAPNPYIVAVEIAQDEICAECSCPVGRMCK' A
#
# COMPACT_ATOMS: atom_id res chain seq x y z
N MET A 1 4.76 12.41 -15.96
CA MET A 1 3.95 11.49 -15.13
C MET A 1 2.67 12.20 -14.74
N ARG A 2 1.52 11.60 -15.02
CA ARG A 2 0.26 11.99 -14.38
C ARG A 2 0.33 11.51 -12.93
N GLY A 3 -0.13 12.33 -11.99
CA GLY A 3 -0.28 11.89 -10.60
C GLY A 3 -1.46 10.94 -10.48
N ILE A 4 -1.29 9.85 -9.73
CA ILE A 4 -2.41 8.97 -9.38
C ILE A 4 -3.34 9.68 -8.39
N THR A 5 -4.63 9.52 -8.58
CA THR A 5 -5.68 10.12 -7.75
C THR A 5 -6.12 9.16 -6.65
N GLU A 6 -6.70 9.70 -5.59
CA GLU A 6 -7.29 8.88 -4.52
C GLU A 6 -8.41 7.96 -5.05
N GLU A 7 -9.18 8.43 -6.04
CA GLU A 7 -10.25 7.64 -6.65
C GLU A 7 -9.74 6.41 -7.39
N GLU A 8 -8.61 6.53 -8.10
CA GLU A 8 -7.92 5.40 -8.75
C GLU A 8 -7.39 4.40 -7.72
N ILE A 9 -6.82 4.87 -6.61
CA ILE A 9 -6.36 4.01 -5.52
C ILE A 9 -7.56 3.28 -4.89
N ARG A 10 -8.64 4.00 -4.59
CA ARG A 10 -9.87 3.43 -4.02
C ARG A 10 -10.51 2.40 -4.95
N TYR A 11 -10.47 2.64 -6.26
CA TYR A 11 -10.95 1.69 -7.26
C TYR A 11 -10.10 0.42 -7.28
N ALA A 12 -8.78 0.54 -7.28
CA ALA A 12 -7.86 -0.59 -7.35
C ALA A 12 -7.95 -1.54 -6.14
N PHE A 13 -8.08 -1.00 -4.93
CA PHE A 13 -8.14 -1.79 -3.70
C PHE A 13 -9.57 -2.14 -3.25
N GLY A 14 -10.56 -1.40 -3.76
CA GLY A 14 -11.93 -1.42 -3.27
C GLY A 14 -12.08 -0.70 -1.93
N THR A 15 -13.30 -0.20 -1.67
CA THR A 15 -13.60 0.67 -0.53
C THR A 15 -13.13 0.12 0.82
N LYS A 16 -13.37 -1.17 1.09
CA LYS A 16 -13.03 -1.78 2.39
C LYS A 16 -11.52 -1.81 2.64
N THR A 17 -10.74 -2.21 1.64
CA THR A 17 -9.29 -2.32 1.77
C THR A 17 -8.66 -0.94 1.83
N PHE A 18 -9.14 -0.01 0.99
CA PHE A 18 -8.73 1.38 1.00
C PHE A 18 -8.93 2.03 2.38
N THR A 19 -10.12 1.90 2.97
CA THR A 19 -10.40 2.45 4.31
C THR A 19 -9.47 1.86 5.36
N ARG A 20 -9.23 0.54 5.35
CA ARG A 20 -8.27 -0.08 6.28
C ARG A 20 -6.84 0.41 6.07
N GLY A 21 -6.44 0.71 4.83
CA GLY A 21 -5.15 1.31 4.53
C GLY A 21 -5.02 2.72 5.13
N GLN A 22 -6.09 3.53 5.03
CA GLN A 22 -6.16 4.84 5.67
C GLN A 22 -6.07 4.74 7.19
N ASP A 23 -6.84 3.85 7.82
CA ASP A 23 -6.80 3.61 9.26
C ASP A 23 -5.36 3.28 9.71
N TYR A 24 -4.66 2.42 8.98
CA TYR A 24 -3.27 2.04 9.29
C TYR A 24 -2.31 3.22 9.17
N PHE A 25 -2.51 4.11 8.19
CA PHE A 25 -1.71 5.30 8.05
C PHE A 25 -1.97 6.29 9.20
N GLU A 26 -3.24 6.55 9.50
CA GLU A 26 -3.66 7.50 10.55
C GLU A 26 -3.27 7.04 11.96
N GLU A 27 -3.34 5.73 12.22
CA GLU A 27 -2.93 5.13 13.50
C GLU A 27 -1.40 4.92 13.61
N GLY A 28 -0.62 5.30 12.60
CA GLY A 28 0.84 5.24 12.64
C GLY A 28 1.45 3.85 12.44
N TYR A 29 0.72 2.92 11.82
CA TYR A 29 1.24 1.58 11.49
C TYR A 29 2.19 1.61 10.28
N VAL A 30 2.18 2.66 9.47
CA VAL A 30 3.11 2.84 8.36
C VAL A 30 4.38 3.53 8.87
N GLU A 31 5.44 2.76 9.10
CA GLU A 31 6.68 3.28 9.70
C GLU A 31 7.56 3.99 8.66
N HIS A 32 7.67 3.39 7.48
CA HIS A 32 8.52 3.90 6.40
C HIS A 32 7.82 3.76 5.06
N ALA A 33 7.95 4.78 4.21
CA ALA A 33 7.51 4.75 2.83
C ALA A 33 8.47 5.61 1.98
N VAL A 34 9.07 5.01 0.97
CA VAL A 34 10.00 5.65 0.03
C VAL A 34 9.51 5.42 -1.38
N LYS A 35 9.41 6.50 -2.16
CA LYS A 35 9.10 6.44 -3.59
C LYS A 35 10.38 6.48 -4.41
N MET A 36 10.52 5.55 -5.35
CA MET A 36 11.63 5.44 -6.29
C MET A 36 11.06 5.26 -7.70
N GLY A 37 11.01 6.36 -8.47
CA GLY A 37 10.35 6.35 -9.77
C GLY A 37 8.85 6.01 -9.64
N ASP A 38 8.46 4.93 -10.29
CA ASP A 38 7.07 4.41 -10.31
C ASP A 38 6.79 3.37 -9.22
N SER A 39 7.79 3.09 -8.37
CA SER A 39 7.70 2.10 -7.30
C SER A 39 7.67 2.79 -5.92
N LEU A 40 6.87 2.27 -4.98
CA LEU A 40 6.90 2.63 -3.56
C LEU A 40 7.31 1.41 -2.74
N HIS A 41 8.20 1.62 -1.78
CA HIS A 41 8.64 0.58 -0.85
C HIS A 41 8.42 1.08 0.58
N GLY A 42 7.97 0.20 1.47
CA GLY A 42 7.70 0.58 2.84
C GLY A 42 7.64 -0.58 3.82
N THR A 43 7.51 -0.22 5.10
CA THR A 43 7.28 -1.17 6.20
C THR A 43 6.00 -0.80 6.94
N VAL A 44 5.16 -1.80 7.19
CA VAL A 44 3.85 -1.64 7.82
C VAL A 44 3.72 -2.61 8.97
N LEU A 45 3.45 -2.09 10.17
CA LEU A 45 3.18 -2.87 11.37
C LEU A 45 1.92 -3.73 11.19
N GLY A 46 1.89 -4.86 11.89
CA GLY A 46 0.75 -5.77 11.87
C GLY A 46 0.86 -6.83 12.95
N SER A 47 0.28 -7.99 12.72
CA SER A 47 0.22 -9.06 13.73
C SER A 47 1.53 -9.84 13.90
N ALA A 48 2.48 -9.71 12.97
CA ALA A 48 3.79 -10.34 13.11
C ALA A 48 4.71 -9.55 14.06
N PRO A 49 5.69 -10.21 14.71
CA PRO A 49 6.67 -9.52 15.56
C PRO A 49 7.51 -8.47 14.83
N ASN A 50 7.71 -8.65 13.52
CA ASN A 50 8.44 -7.72 12.66
C ASN A 50 7.48 -7.05 11.67
N PRO A 51 7.72 -5.78 11.28
CA PRO A 51 6.93 -5.10 10.26
C PRO A 51 6.90 -5.87 8.94
N TYR A 52 5.77 -5.78 8.23
CA TYR A 52 5.64 -6.32 6.89
C TYR A 52 6.29 -5.40 5.87
N ILE A 53 7.11 -5.96 4.98
CA ILE A 53 7.63 -5.29 3.80
C ILE A 53 6.51 -5.18 2.76
N VAL A 54 6.33 -3.97 2.23
CA VAL A 54 5.35 -3.63 1.19
C VAL A 54 6.07 -3.03 -0.01
N ALA A 55 5.70 -3.46 -1.21
CA ALA A 55 6.11 -2.88 -2.48
C ALA A 55 4.87 -2.58 -3.33
N VAL A 56 4.83 -1.40 -3.93
CA VAL A 56 3.75 -0.98 -4.83
C VAL A 56 4.37 -0.50 -6.12
N GLU A 57 3.94 -1.07 -7.24
CA GLU A 57 4.30 -0.61 -8.59
C GLU A 57 3.11 0.13 -9.19
N ILE A 58 3.37 1.29 -9.80
CA ILE A 58 2.37 2.08 -10.52
C ILE A 58 2.79 2.13 -12.00
N ALA A 59 2.25 1.23 -12.82
CA ALA A 59 2.59 1.14 -14.23
C ALA A 59 1.34 1.27 -15.08
N GLN A 60 1.35 2.16 -16.07
CA GLN A 60 0.27 2.29 -17.06
C GLN A 60 -1.14 2.42 -16.44
N ASP A 61 -1.27 3.20 -15.37
CA ASP A 61 -2.50 3.40 -14.59
C ASP A 61 -2.99 2.17 -13.81
N GLU A 62 -2.21 1.09 -13.76
CA GLU A 62 -2.45 -0.07 -12.90
C GLU A 62 -1.61 0.03 -11.62
N ILE A 63 -2.23 -0.32 -10.49
CA ILE A 63 -1.57 -0.43 -9.19
C ILE A 63 -1.41 -1.89 -8.84
N CYS A 64 -0.18 -2.31 -8.61
CA CYS A 64 0.16 -3.65 -8.14
C CYS A 64 0.86 -3.55 -6.78
N ALA A 65 0.21 -4.03 -5.72
CA ALA A 65 0.77 -4.04 -4.37
C ALA A 65 1.07 -5.46 -3.90
N GLU A 66 2.31 -5.67 -3.45
CA GLU A 66 2.78 -6.89 -2.81
C GLU A 66 3.17 -6.60 -1.36
N CYS A 67 2.90 -7.56 -0.49
CA CYS A 67 3.14 -7.45 0.93
C CYS A 67 3.56 -8.82 1.48
N SER A 68 4.55 -8.82 2.36
CA SER A 68 5.01 -10.03 3.07
C SER A 68 4.00 -10.58 4.10
N CYS A 69 2.84 -9.94 4.28
CA CYS A 69 1.79 -10.45 5.16
C CYS A 69 1.07 -11.70 4.59
N PRO A 70 0.33 -12.46 5.41
CA PRO A 70 -0.37 -13.67 4.94
C PRO A 70 -1.36 -13.47 3.80
N VAL A 71 -1.86 -12.24 3.60
CA VAL A 71 -2.75 -11.90 2.46
C VAL A 71 -1.96 -11.78 1.15
N GLY A 72 -0.69 -11.36 1.22
CA GLY A 72 0.23 -11.37 0.08
C GLY A 72 0.07 -10.19 -0.89
N ARG A 73 -1.10 -10.00 -1.49
CA ARG A 73 -1.32 -9.00 -2.56
C ARG A 73 -2.52 -8.12 -2.26
N MET A 74 -2.43 -6.85 -2.68
CA MET A 74 -3.51 -5.87 -2.57
C MET A 74 -4.16 -5.84 -1.18
N CYS A 75 -3.34 -5.98 -0.12
CA CYS A 75 -3.84 -6.25 1.22
C CYS A 75 -4.26 -5.00 2.00
N LYS A 76 -3.66 -3.85 1.66
CA LYS A 76 -3.92 -2.47 2.10
C LYS A 76 -3.24 -1.53 1.12
#